data_AF-A0ABD5VCB9-F1
#
_entry.id   AF-A0ABD5VCB9-F1
#
_cell.length_a   1.000
_cell.length_b   1.000
_cell.length_c   1.000
_cell.angle_alpha   90.00
_cell.angle_beta   90.00
_cell.angle_gamma   90.00
#
_symmetry.space_group_name_H-M   'P 1'
#
loop_
_entity.id
_entity.type
_entity.pdbx_description
1 polymer ?
#
loop_
_entity_poly.entity_id
_entity_poly.type
_entity_poly.pdbx_seq_one_letter_code
_entity_poly.pdbx_strand_id
1 'polypeptide(L)'
;MITQASVAVGDFVRADADASIPEGIYRIVGRPQNELVCLRVTDDAGERASTGELVRVDPDDYAHLEPATEPMMSALTIMKGLLEGPYWIVRSLLPF
;
A
#
# COMPACT_ATOMS: atom_id res chain seq x y z
N MET A 1 10.63 8.73 12.48
CA MET A 1 11.78 8.47 11.59
C MET A 1 12.08 6.98 11.56
N ILE A 2 11.84 6.32 10.42
CA ILE A 2 12.04 4.89 10.25
C ILE A 2 13.44 4.62 9.68
N THR A 3 14.01 3.44 9.97
CA THR A 3 15.16 2.89 9.23
C THR A 3 14.80 1.54 8.63
N GLN A 4 15.47 1.15 7.54
CA GLN A 4 15.22 -0.15 6.89
C GLN A 4 15.32 -1.33 7.87
N ALA A 5 16.25 -1.31 8.82
CA ALA A 5 16.41 -2.36 9.82
C ALA A 5 15.23 -2.46 10.82
N SER A 6 14.50 -1.35 11.02
CA SER A 6 13.39 -1.26 11.97
C SER A 6 12.02 -1.66 11.40
N VAL A 7 11.94 -1.98 10.10
CA VAL A 7 10.67 -2.34 9.43
C VAL A 7 10.77 -3.66 8.70
N ALA A 8 9.69 -4.43 8.69
CA ALA A 8 9.58 -5.72 8.04
C ALA A 8 8.65 -5.67 6.81
N VAL A 9 8.79 -6.66 5.93
CA VAL A 9 7.79 -6.90 4.88
C VAL A 9 6.46 -7.22 5.56
N GLY A 10 5.41 -6.50 5.19
CA GLY A 10 4.10 -6.56 5.81
C GLY A 10 3.75 -5.34 6.66
N ASP A 11 4.75 -4.59 7.14
CA ASP A 11 4.52 -3.40 7.96
C ASP A 11 3.89 -2.27 7.15
N PHE A 12 3.18 -1.39 7.87
CA PHE A 12 2.57 -0.20 7.30
C PHE A 12 3.36 1.05 7.71
N VAL A 13 3.55 1.93 6.74
CA VAL A 13 4.22 3.21 6.93
C VAL A 13 3.38 4.32 6.30
N ARG A 14 3.43 5.52 6.88
CA ARG A 14 2.81 6.73 6.33
C ARG A 14 3.93 7.61 5.78
N ALA A 15 3.73 8.12 4.57
CA ALA A 15 4.52 9.21 4.01
C ALA A 15 3.83 10.54 4.32
N ASP A 16 4.62 11.53 4.75
CA ASP A 16 4.17 12.90 4.91
C ASP A 16 4.35 13.70 3.60
N ALA A 17 4.01 15.00 3.63
CA ALA A 17 4.09 15.88 2.48
C ALA A 17 5.52 16.24 2.06
N ASP A 18 6.52 15.96 2.90
CA ASP A 18 7.93 16.24 2.62
C ASP A 18 8.65 15.04 1.97
N ALA A 19 8.00 13.87 1.92
CA ALA A 19 8.51 12.71 1.21
C ALA A 19 8.52 12.92 -0.31
N SER A 20 9.44 12.25 -1.01
CA SER A 20 9.47 12.24 -2.48
C SER A 20 8.30 11.47 -3.15
N ILE A 21 7.52 10.74 -2.34
CA ILE A 21 6.35 9.95 -2.75
C ILE A 21 5.05 10.64 -2.30
N PRO A 22 3.90 10.36 -2.96
CA PRO A 22 2.62 10.93 -2.56
C PRO A 22 2.28 10.70 -1.07
N GLU A 23 1.53 11.62 -0.48
CA GLU A 23 1.01 11.42 0.87
C GLU A 23 0.06 10.20 0.91
N GLY A 24 0.22 9.37 1.94
CA GLY A 24 -0.63 8.20 2.10
C GLY A 24 -0.03 7.12 3.00
N ILE A 25 -0.77 6.02 3.13
CA ILE A 25 -0.30 4.83 3.84
C ILE A 25 0.16 3.80 2.81
N TYR A 26 1.29 3.19 3.10
CA TYR A 26 1.96 2.20 2.28
C TYR A 26 2.18 0.92 3.07
N ARG A 27 2.12 -0.22 2.39
CA ARG A 27 2.53 -1.52 2.91
C ARG A 27 3.88 -1.89 2.32
N ILE A 28 4.83 -2.26 3.17
CA ILE A 28 6.14 -2.75 2.71
C ILE A 28 5.95 -4.14 2.11
N VAL A 29 6.31 -4.30 0.84
CA VAL A 29 6.22 -5.58 0.11
C VAL A 29 7.59 -6.13 -0.25
N GLY A 30 8.66 -5.35 -0.10
CA GLY A 30 10.03 -5.80 -0.35
C GLY A 30 11.09 -4.94 0.32
N ARG A 31 12.26 -5.56 0.58
CA ARG A 31 13.44 -4.92 1.18
C ARG A 31 14.74 -5.32 0.47
N PRO A 32 15.02 -4.80 -0.73
CA PRO A 32 16.34 -4.92 -1.34
C PRO A 32 17.40 -4.19 -0.50
N GLN A 33 18.68 -4.44 -0.75
CA GLN A 33 19.78 -3.99 0.12
C GLN A 33 19.80 -2.48 0.47
N ASN A 34 19.21 -1.62 -0.36
CA ASN A 34 19.29 -0.17 -0.18
C ASN A 34 18.01 0.58 -0.56
N GLU A 35 16.87 -0.10 -0.60
CA GLU A 35 15.57 0.51 -0.92
C GLU A 35 14.44 -0.22 -0.18
N LEU A 36 13.28 0.43 -0.03
CA LEU A 36 12.03 -0.24 0.34
C LEU A 36 11.13 -0.30 -0.89
N VAL A 37 10.48 -1.43 -1.10
CA VAL A 37 9.40 -1.53 -2.09
C VAL A 37 8.09 -1.47 -1.33
N CYS A 38 7.30 -0.44 -1.62
CA CYS A 38 6.10 -0.07 -0.88
C CYS A 38 4.90 -0.05 -1.82
N LEU A 39 3.80 -0.69 -1.41
CA LEU A 39 2.52 -0.63 -2.12
C LEU A 39 1.65 0.43 -1.46
N ARG A 40 1.18 1.44 -2.20
CA ARG A 40 0.22 2.42 -1.67
C ARG A 40 -1.10 1.71 -1.39
N VAL A 41 -1.56 1.76 -0.15
CA VAL A 41 -2.81 1.11 0.28
C VAL A 41 -3.95 2.09 0.49
N THR A 42 -3.71 3.39 0.26
CA THR A 42 -4.72 4.44 0.30
C THR A 42 -4.82 5.17 -1.04
N ASP A 43 -6.01 5.67 -1.37
CA ASP A 43 -6.19 6.66 -2.45
C ASP A 43 -5.85 8.08 -1.97
N ASP A 44 -6.05 9.07 -2.84
CA ASP A 44 -5.80 10.49 -2.55
C ASP A 44 -6.76 11.09 -1.50
N ALA A 45 -7.84 10.37 -1.16
CA ALA A 45 -8.73 10.74 -0.06
C ALA A 45 -8.32 10.08 1.28
N GLY A 46 -7.26 9.27 1.28
CA GLY A 46 -6.80 8.53 2.46
C GLY A 46 -7.59 7.24 2.73
N GLU A 47 -8.49 6.86 1.83
CA GLU A 47 -9.33 5.68 1.99
C GLU A 47 -8.60 4.43 1.48
N ARG A 48 -8.84 3.28 2.10
CA ARG A 48 -8.21 2.03 1.66
C ARG A 48 -8.64 1.68 0.23
N ALA A 49 -7.66 1.62 -0.67
CA ALA A 49 -7.88 1.33 -2.09
C ALA A 49 -6.85 0.32 -2.59
N SER A 50 -7.29 -0.58 -3.48
CA SER A 50 -6.40 -1.43 -4.28
C SER A 50 -5.82 -0.61 -5.42
N THR A 51 -4.87 0.28 -5.11
CA THR A 51 -4.25 1.17 -6.11
C THR A 51 -3.35 0.41 -7.08
N GLY A 52 -2.72 -0.68 -6.61
CA GLY A 52 -1.66 -1.37 -7.36
C GLY A 52 -0.38 -0.54 -7.53
N GLU A 53 -0.30 0.63 -6.89
CA GLU A 53 0.79 1.58 -7.05
C GLU A 53 1.99 1.16 -6.18
N LEU A 54 3.05 0.71 -6.85
CA LEU A 54 4.32 0.34 -6.21
C LEU A 54 5.31 1.49 -6.32
N VAL A 55 5.81 1.94 -5.18
CA VAL A 55 6.87 2.93 -5.08
C VAL A 55 8.13 2.31 -4.49
N ARG A 56 9.27 2.80 -4.95
CA ARG A 56 10.58 2.50 -4.39
C ARG A 56 10.98 3.69 -3.54
N VAL A 57 11.30 3.43 -2.28
CA VAL A 57 11.71 4.47 -1.33
C VAL A 57 13.21 4.32 -1.08
N ASP A 58 13.94 5.38 -1.41
CA ASP A 58 15.37 5.48 -1.16
C ASP A 58 15.65 5.77 0.32
N PRO A 59 16.87 5.50 0.82
CA PRO A 59 17.19 5.66 2.23
C PRO A 59 17.04 7.08 2.76
N ASP A 60 17.26 8.07 1.89
CA ASP A 60 17.11 9.48 2.23
C ASP A 60 15.65 9.83 2.58
N ASP A 61 14.68 9.14 1.97
CA ASP A 61 13.25 9.34 2.21
C ASP A 61 12.73 8.58 3.44
N TYR A 62 13.50 7.67 4.04
CA TYR A 62 13.06 6.96 5.26
C TYR A 62 12.84 7.90 6.44
N ALA A 63 13.48 9.06 6.39
CA ALA A 63 13.30 10.14 7.34
C ALA A 63 11.84 10.60 7.44
N HIS A 64 11.19 10.64 6.28
CA HIS A 64 9.84 11.14 6.03
C HIS A 64 8.77 10.05 6.12
N LEU A 65 9.18 8.85 6.58
CA LEU A 65 8.29 7.74 6.86
C LEU A 65 8.07 7.56 8.36
N GLU A 66 6.81 7.37 8.72
CA GLU A 66 6.37 7.06 10.07
C GLU A 66 5.63 5.74 10.15
N PRO A 67 5.73 4.96 11.25
CA PRO A 67 4.97 3.73 11.40
C PRO A 67 3.47 4.04 11.37
N ALA A 68 2.72 3.25 10.60
CA ALA A 68 1.29 3.42 10.46
C ALA A 68 0.54 2.15 10.89
N THR A 69 -0.74 2.32 11.23
CA THR A 69 -1.67 1.20 11.40
C THR A 69 -2.29 0.86 10.05
N GLU A 70 -2.64 -0.41 9.85
CA GLU A 70 -3.38 -0.86 8.66
C GLU A 70 -4.67 -0.03 8.49
N PRO A 71 -4.89 0.61 7.33
CA PRO A 71 -6.11 1.34 7.09
C PRO A 71 -7.29 0.36 7.03
N MET A 72 -8.35 0.63 7.79
CA MET A 72 -9.56 -0.17 7.76
C MET A 72 -10.30 0.07 6.44
N MET A 73 -10.84 -1.00 5.83
CA MET A 73 -11.78 -0.82 4.73
C MET A 73 -13.06 -0.17 5.26
N SER A 74 -13.51 0.90 4.62
CA SER A 74 -14.83 1.45 4.89
C SER A 74 -15.91 0.44 4.47
N ALA A 75 -17.02 0.37 5.22
CA ALA A 75 -18.09 -0.60 5.00
C ALA A 75 -18.69 -0.54 3.58
N LEU A 76 -18.59 0.62 2.92
CA LEU A 76 -19.04 0.85 1.54
C LEU A 76 -18.14 0.15 0.50
N THR A 77 -16.84 0.06 0.73
CA THR A 77 -15.88 -0.61 -0.17
C THR A 77 -16.05 -2.12 -0.15
N ILE A 78 -16.41 -2.70 1.01
CA ILE A 78 -16.77 -4.12 1.15
C ILE A 78 -17.95 -4.48 0.23
N MET A 79 -18.96 -3.61 0.15
CA MET A 79 -20.15 -3.84 -0.66
C MET A 79 -19.84 -3.84 -2.17
N LYS A 80 -18.92 -2.97 -2.63
CA LYS A 80 -18.47 -2.92 -4.03
C LYS A 80 -17.65 -4.16 -4.41
N GLY A 81 -16.72 -4.59 -3.55
CA GLY A 81 -15.93 -5.81 -3.79
C GLY A 81 -16.79 -7.08 -3.92
N LEU A 82 -17.95 -7.12 -3.26
CA LEU A 82 -18.90 -8.23 -3.38
C LEU A 82 -19.51 -8.38 -4.78
N LEU A 83 -19.62 -7.28 -5.55
CA LEU A 83 -20.10 -7.30 -6.94
C LEU A 83 -19.01 -7.67 -7.96
N GLU A 84 -17.72 -7.47 -7.63
CA GLU A 84 -16.61 -7.90 -8.50
C GLU A 84 -16.24 -9.38 -8.34
N GLY A 85 -16.57 -9.98 -7.18
CA GLY A 85 -16.44 -11.43 -6.94
C GLY A 85 -17.02 -12.34 -8.03
N PRO A 86 -18.27 -12.13 -8.51
CA PRO A 86 -18.84 -12.95 -9.57
C PRO A 86 -18.16 -12.76 -10.93
N TYR A 87 -17.55 -11.60 -11.22
CA TYR A 87 -16.83 -11.38 -12.48
C TYR A 87 -15.59 -12.29 -12.59
N TRP A 88 -14.82 -12.41 -11.51
CA TRP A 88 -13.64 -13.27 -11.48
C TRP A 88 -14.00 -14.77 -11.48
N ILE A 89 -15.10 -15.17 -10.85
CA ILE A 89 -15.60 -16.56 -10.93
C ILE A 89 -15.98 -16.90 -12.38
N VAL A 90 -16.75 -16.03 -13.06
CA VAL A 90 -17.14 -16.25 -14.46
C VAL A 90 -15.91 -16.28 -15.38
N ARG A 91 -14.93 -15.39 -15.15
CA ARG A 91 -13.65 -15.39 -15.89
C ARG A 91 -12.85 -16.68 -15.69
N SER A 92 -12.87 -17.25 -14.49
CA SER A 92 -12.09 -18.46 -14.16
C SER A 92 -12.64 -19.76 -14.77
N LEU A 93 -13.91 -19.78 -15.18
CA LEU A 93 -14.59 -20.97 -15.70
C LEU A 93 -14.64 -21.05 -17.24
N LEU A 94 -14.19 -20.00 -17.94
CA LEU A 94 -14.07 -19.99 -19.40
C LEU A 94 -12.60 -20.27 -19.79
N PRO A 95 -12.26 -21.47 -20.28
CA PRO A 95 -11.03 -21.64 -21.05
C PRO A 95 -11.16 -20.89 -22.37
N PHE A 96 -10.04 -20.35 -22.87
CA PHE A 96 -9.96 -19.55 -24.10
C PHE A 96 -10.55 -20.27 -25.32
#